data_AF-A0AB34PQD4-F1
#
_entry.id   AF-A0AB34PQD4-F1
#
_cell.length_a   1.000
_cell.length_b   1.000
_cell.length_c   1.000
_cell.angle_alpha   90.00
_cell.angle_beta   90.00
_cell.angle_gamma   90.00
#
_symmetry.space_group_name_H-M   'P 1'
#
loop_
_entity.id
_entity.type
_entity.pdbx_description
1 polymer ?
#
loop_
_entity_poly.entity_id
_entity_poly.type
_entity_poly.pdbx_seq_one_letter_code
_entity_poly.pdbx_strand_id
1 'polypeptide(L)'
;MSSSLGAPYNEYARLYDVGSSPVESSPFTTYTTVFTVLLLLLAFGSLSMALLGDVKQKSAVSYTLNAIVASISIGLSAIYVSNYVGVYI
;
A
#
# COMPACT_ATOMS: atom_id res chain seq x y z
N MET A 1 -7.99 -34.64 29.04
CA MET A 1 -8.33 -33.56 28.08
C MET A 1 -7.67 -32.28 28.60
N SER A 2 -6.43 -32.03 28.21
CA SER A 2 -5.69 -30.81 28.58
C SER A 2 -5.97 -29.72 27.54
N SER A 3 -6.76 -28.73 27.94
CA SER A 3 -7.01 -27.52 27.18
C SER A 3 -5.69 -26.80 26.88
N SER A 4 -5.41 -26.62 25.59
CA SER A 4 -4.38 -25.73 25.04
C SER A 4 -4.70 -24.26 25.40
N LEU A 5 -4.51 -23.90 26.66
CA LEU A 5 -4.49 -22.51 27.12
C LEU A 5 -3.01 -22.09 27.06
N GLY A 6 -2.70 -21.03 26.31
CA GLY A 6 -1.32 -20.61 25.99
C GLY A 6 -0.43 -20.27 27.19
N ALA A 7 0.72 -19.62 26.92
CA ALA A 7 1.68 -19.28 27.97
C ALA A 7 1.08 -18.29 28.99
N PRO A 8 1.54 -18.31 30.26
CA PRO A 8 1.03 -17.42 31.29
C PRO A 8 1.42 -15.96 31.03
N TYR A 9 0.56 -15.02 31.42
CA TYR A 9 0.71 -13.57 31.15
C TYR A 9 2.08 -13.00 31.56
N ASN A 10 2.61 -13.44 32.69
CA ASN A 10 3.92 -13.02 33.20
C ASN A 10 5.08 -13.37 32.25
N GLU A 11 4.96 -14.46 31.49
CA GLU A 11 5.93 -14.85 30.48
C GLU A 11 5.89 -13.91 29.28
N TYR A 12 4.69 -13.54 28.79
CA TYR A 12 4.53 -12.55 27.73
C TYR A 12 4.97 -11.15 28.13
N ALA A 13 4.68 -10.72 29.36
CA ALA A 13 5.12 -9.43 29.89
C ALA A 13 6.65 -9.35 29.94
N ARG A 14 7.31 -10.41 30.44
CA ARG A 14 8.77 -10.50 30.43
C ARG A 14 9.35 -10.48 29.01
N LEU A 15 8.72 -11.17 28.06
CA LEU A 15 9.15 -11.18 26.66
C LEU A 15 8.99 -9.80 25.99
N TYR A 16 7.91 -9.07 26.33
CA TYR A 16 7.70 -7.71 25.86
C TYR A 16 8.76 -6.76 26.43
N ASP A 17 8.99 -6.79 27.74
CA ASP A 17 9.91 -5.86 28.40
C ASP A 17 11.38 -6.08 28.03
N VAL A 18 11.79 -7.34 27.82
CA VAL A 18 13.20 -7.71 27.59
C VAL A 18 13.52 -7.88 26.10
N GLY A 19 12.54 -8.28 25.29
CA GLY A 19 12.76 -8.74 23.92
C GLY A 19 12.04 -7.96 22.83
N SER A 20 11.18 -6.99 23.17
CA SER A 20 10.51 -6.18 22.15
C SER A 20 11.32 -4.94 21.78
N SER A 21 11.37 -4.66 20.48
CA SER A 21 11.74 -3.34 19.97
C SER A 21 10.47 -2.53 19.73
N PRO A 22 10.49 -1.20 19.96
CA PRO A 22 9.40 -0.34 19.55
C PRO A 22 9.04 -0.56 18.08
N VAL A 23 7.75 -0.50 17.76
CA VAL A 23 7.29 -0.51 16.37
C VAL A 23 7.63 0.86 15.77
N GLU A 24 8.78 0.93 15.12
CA GLU A 24 9.20 2.13 14.41
C GLU A 24 8.37 2.30 13.14
N SER A 25 7.81 3.49 12.97
CA SER A 25 7.20 3.87 11.70
C SER A 25 8.25 3.86 10.60
N SER A 26 7.92 3.26 9.45
CA SER A 26 8.80 3.19 8.29
C SER A 26 9.32 4.57 7.89
N PRO A 27 10.58 4.73 7.41
CA PRO A 27 11.09 6.02 6.93
C PRO A 27 10.25 6.63 5.80
N PHE A 28 9.49 5.78 5.07
CA PHE A 28 8.57 6.21 4.02
C PHE A 28 7.36 6.98 4.54
N THR A 29 7.05 6.88 5.84
CA THR A 29 5.91 7.56 6.46
C THR A 29 6.04 9.08 6.38
N THR A 30 7.26 9.61 6.49
CA THR A 30 7.55 11.05 6.42
C THR A 30 7.20 11.66 5.05
N TYR A 31 7.30 10.88 3.98
CA TYR A 31 7.08 11.34 2.61
C TYR A 31 5.80 10.76 1.98
N THR A 32 4.92 10.17 2.79
CA THR A 32 3.67 9.54 2.34
C THR A 32 2.85 10.45 1.44
N THR A 33 2.69 11.73 1.79
CA THR A 33 1.97 12.70 0.95
C THR A 33 2.59 12.85 -0.43
N VAL A 34 3.92 12.96 -0.51
CA VAL A 34 4.64 13.10 -1.80
C VAL A 34 4.48 11.84 -2.64
N PHE A 35 4.66 10.66 -2.04
CA PHE A 35 4.47 9.39 -2.74
C PHE A 35 3.03 9.22 -3.23
N THR A 36 2.05 9.63 -2.43
CA THR A 36 0.63 9.56 -2.79
C THR A 36 0.34 10.42 -4.02
N VAL A 37 0.83 11.66 -4.04
CA VAL A 37 0.65 12.56 -5.18
C VAL A 37 1.31 11.99 -6.44
N LEU A 38 2.54 11.46 -6.33
CA LEU A 38 3.23 10.84 -7.46
C LEU A 38 2.48 9.62 -7.99
N LEU A 39 1.97 8.76 -7.10
CA LEU A 39 1.17 7.59 -7.48
C LEU A 39 -0.15 8.00 -8.15
N LEU A 40 -0.80 9.06 -7.67
CA LEU A 40 -2.01 9.58 -8.32
C LEU A 40 -1.71 10.12 -9.71
N LEU A 41 -0.62 10.88 -9.88
CA LEU A 41 -0.20 11.39 -11.20
C LEU A 41 0.13 10.24 -12.17
N LEU A 42 0.85 9.21 -11.71
CA LEU A 42 1.12 8.00 -12.48
C LEU A 42 -0.17 7.25 -12.83
N ALA A 43 -1.07 7.08 -11.87
CA ALA A 43 -2.36 6.43 -12.08
C ALA A 43 -3.17 7.15 -13.17
N PHE A 44 -3.38 8.46 -13.03
CA PHE A 44 -4.15 9.24 -14.00
C PHE A 44 -3.45 9.32 -15.35
N GLY A 45 -2.12 9.46 -15.39
CA GLY A 45 -1.35 9.51 -16.62
C GLY A 45 -1.42 8.19 -17.40
N SER A 46 -1.16 7.07 -16.72
CA SER A 46 -1.24 5.73 -17.34
C SER A 46 -2.67 5.38 -17.72
N LEU A 47 -3.67 5.71 -16.91
CA LEU A 47 -5.08 5.49 -17.25
C LEU A 47 -5.49 6.33 -18.47
N SER A 48 -5.04 7.58 -18.54
CA SER A 48 -5.27 8.45 -19.69
C SER A 48 -4.64 7.86 -20.95
N MET A 49 -3.40 7.36 -20.91
CA MET A 49 -2.77 6.69 -22.06
C MET A 49 -3.48 5.38 -22.43
N ALA A 50 -3.94 4.62 -21.44
CA ALA A 50 -4.68 3.38 -21.66
C ALA A 50 -6.04 3.63 -22.32
N LEU A 51 -6.74 4.71 -21.98
CA LEU A 51 -8.12 4.96 -22.42
C LEU A 51 -8.23 5.96 -23.59
N LEU A 52 -7.45 7.04 -23.59
CA LEU A 52 -7.48 8.07 -24.62
C LEU A 52 -6.60 7.69 -25.82
N GLY A 53 -7.10 7.91 -27.04
CA GLY A 53 -6.42 7.61 -28.30
C GLY A 53 -7.26 6.77 -29.25
N ASP A 54 -6.91 6.79 -30.54
CA ASP A 54 -7.61 6.03 -31.56
C ASP A 54 -7.43 4.52 -31.32
N VAL A 55 -8.54 3.83 -31.06
CA VAL A 55 -8.59 2.39 -30.75
C VAL A 55 -7.96 1.56 -31.87
N LYS A 56 -8.04 2.06 -33.13
CA LYS A 56 -7.47 1.36 -34.29
C LYS A 56 -5.94 1.41 -34.34
N GLN A 57 -5.31 2.35 -33.64
CA GLN A 57 -3.85 2.49 -33.58
C GLN A 57 -3.26 2.00 -32.25
N LYS A 58 -4.10 1.59 -31.29
CA LYS A 58 -3.64 1.14 -29.97
C LYS A 58 -3.11 -0.29 -30.01
N SER A 59 -1.82 -0.43 -29.70
CA SER A 59 -1.21 -1.73 -29.41
C SER A 59 -1.77 -2.32 -28.12
N ALA A 60 -2.23 -3.58 -28.17
CA ALA A 60 -2.71 -4.34 -27.02
C ALA A 60 -1.65 -4.46 -25.90
N VAL A 61 -0.37 -4.49 -26.27
CA VAL A 61 0.75 -4.52 -25.32
C VAL A 61 0.85 -3.21 -24.56
N SER A 62 0.80 -2.08 -25.28
CA SER A 62 0.84 -0.75 -24.67
C SER A 62 -0.36 -0.52 -23.76
N TYR A 63 -1.55 -0.96 -24.17
CA TYR A 63 -2.74 -0.92 -23.33
C TYR A 63 -2.54 -1.70 -22.02
N THR A 64 -2.12 -2.96 -22.12
CA THR A 64 -1.95 -3.85 -20.96
C THR A 64 -0.90 -3.28 -19.99
N LEU A 65 0.23 -2.78 -20.49
CA LEU A 65 1.26 -2.17 -19.66
C LEU A 65 0.74 -0.94 -18.93
N ASN A 66 0.07 -0.02 -19.64
CA ASN A 66 -0.50 1.17 -19.02
C ASN A 66 -1.59 0.81 -18.00
N ALA A 67 -2.42 -0.19 -18.28
CA ALA A 67 -3.44 -0.67 -17.36
C ALA A 67 -2.84 -1.29 -16.08
N ILE A 68 -1.76 -2.06 -16.20
CA ILE A 68 -1.04 -2.61 -15.04
C ILE A 68 -0.46 -1.50 -14.18
N VAL A 69 0.24 -0.53 -14.78
CA VAL A 69 0.82 0.60 -14.06
C VAL A 69 -0.27 1.42 -13.36
N ALA A 70 -1.37 1.70 -14.06
CA ALA A 70 -2.52 2.39 -13.47
C ALA A 70 -3.11 1.61 -12.29
N SER A 71 -3.34 0.31 -12.43
CA SER A 71 -3.92 -0.55 -11.38
C SER A 71 -3.07 -0.56 -10.11
N ILE A 72 -1.76 -0.78 -10.24
CA ILE A 72 -0.83 -0.79 -9.09
C ILE A 72 -0.80 0.59 -8.43
N SER A 73 -0.75 1.65 -9.23
CA SER A 73 -0.67 3.02 -8.72
C SER A 73 -1.95 3.43 -7.98
N ILE A 74 -3.12 3.04 -8.49
CA ILE A 74 -4.43 3.25 -7.83
C ILE A 74 -4.48 2.49 -6.51
N GLY A 75 -4.09 1.20 -6.50
CA GLY A 75 -4.11 0.39 -5.28
C GLY A 75 -3.23 0.97 -4.17
N LEU A 76 -1.99 1.34 -4.51
CA LEU A 76 -1.07 1.93 -3.54
C LEU A 76 -1.50 3.31 -3.08
N SER A 77 -1.95 4.19 -3.99
CA SER A 77 -2.45 5.51 -3.61
C SER A 77 -3.70 5.43 -2.73
N ALA A 78 -4.59 4.46 -2.97
CA ALA A 78 -5.78 4.28 -2.13
C ALA A 78 -5.42 3.95 -0.67
N ILE A 79 -4.40 3.12 -0.44
CA ILE A 79 -3.90 2.82 0.92
C ILE A 79 -3.37 4.10 1.57
N TYR A 80 -2.52 4.85 0.87
CA TYR A 80 -1.95 6.07 1.45
C TYR A 80 -2.98 7.18 1.68
N VAL A 81 -3.95 7.35 0.77
CA VAL A 81 -5.06 8.29 0.96
C VAL A 81 -5.91 7.87 2.16
N SER A 82 -6.21 6.58 2.32
CA SER A 82 -6.97 6.06 3.47
C SER A 82 -6.27 6.35 4.79
N ASN A 83 -4.94 6.20 4.82
CA ASN A 83 -4.12 6.53 5.98
C ASN A 83 -4.04 8.04 6.23
N TYR A 84 -4.05 8.86 5.18
CA TYR A 84 -4.09 10.32 5.29
C TYR A 84 -5.41 10.85 5.86
N VAL A 85 -6.55 10.27 5.48
CA VAL A 85 -7.86 10.66 6.01
C VAL A 85 -8.20 10.04 7.37
N GLY A 86 -7.29 9.24 7.94
CA GLY A 86 -7.41 8.71 9.30
C GLY A 86 -8.18 7.40 9.44
N VAL A 87 -8.40 6.66 8.34
CA VAL A 87 -9.01 5.30 8.41
C VAL A 87 -8.00 4.28 8.93
N TYR A 88 -6.70 4.48 8.63
CA TYR A 88 -5.57 3.62 9.00
C TYR A 88 -5.79 2.14 8.66
N ILE A 89 -5.22 1.72 7.53
CA ILE A 89 -5.19 0.34 7.03
C ILE A 89 -3.84 -0.30 7.40
#